data_AF-A0A7J9CQH1-F1
#
_entry.id   AF-A0A7J9CQH1-F1
#
_cell.length_a   1.000
_cell.length_b   1.000
_cell.length_c   1.000
_cell.angle_alpha   90.00
_cell.angle_beta   90.00
_cell.angle_gamma   90.00
#
_symmetry.space_group_name_H-M   'P 1'
#
loop_
_entity.id
_entity.type
_entity.pdbx_description
1 polymer ?
#
loop_
_entity_poly.entity_id
_entity_poly.type
_entity_poly.pdbx_seq_one_letter_code
_entity_poly.pdbx_strand_id
1 'polypeptide(L)'
;MKTIPFPDFKHQHPFQESSNSTYVQLQETNKAEDGDYERIVSPLEECDIFTGEWVFDNGSSHPLYKEDDCEFLTDMVTCLKNGRPESLYQKWRWQPRDCSLPNNGATDSVDIDQNVAYERALKSWAKWVEENVDSNRTSVFFSSMSPTHMNRFDWNNTNRVKCWNETSPFPNISRIDVGTNRQLFTTAVNVIQSMKIPLHFLNITRLSEYRKDAHTSIYAAPGGKLLTQEQKSDPARYADCLHWCLPGLPDTWNEMLFALIMYRT
;
A
#
# COMPACT_ATOMS: atom_id res chain seq x y z
N MET A 1 5.75 -37.21 -22.31
CA MET A 1 6.31 -36.08 -21.52
C MET A 1 7.75 -35.90 -21.96
N LYS A 2 8.07 -34.80 -22.67
CA LYS A 2 9.43 -34.47 -23.10
C LYS A 2 9.99 -33.44 -22.12
N THR A 3 11.04 -33.82 -21.40
CA THR A 3 11.82 -32.94 -20.54
C THR A 3 12.71 -32.05 -21.41
N ILE A 4 12.62 -30.73 -21.21
CA ILE A 4 13.50 -29.73 -21.83
C ILE A 4 14.63 -29.46 -20.83
N PRO A 5 15.92 -29.62 -21.20
CA PRO A 5 17.03 -29.36 -20.29
C PRO A 5 17.33 -27.86 -20.18
N PHE A 6 17.65 -27.40 -18.96
CA PHE A 6 18.18 -26.06 -18.69
C PHE A 6 19.62 -25.93 -19.20
N PRO A 7 20.04 -24.76 -19.73
CA PRO A 7 21.42 -24.54 -20.12
C PRO A 7 22.31 -24.22 -18.90
N ASP A 8 23.43 -24.95 -18.81
CA ASP A 8 24.56 -24.70 -17.90
C ASP A 8 25.21 -23.34 -18.19
N PHE A 9 25.19 -22.42 -17.22
CA PHE A 9 26.01 -21.21 -17.26
C PHE A 9 27.33 -21.47 -16.54
N LYS A 10 28.36 -21.86 -17.31
CA LYS A 10 29.75 -21.87 -16.85
C LYS A 10 30.41 -20.50 -17.07
N HIS A 11 31.20 -20.11 -16.07
CA HIS A 11 31.95 -18.87 -15.88
C HIS A 11 32.64 -18.22 -17.08
N GLN A 12 32.60 -16.87 -17.11
CA GLN A 12 33.63 -15.91 -17.53
C GLN A 12 33.01 -14.49 -17.39
N HIS A 13 33.53 -13.47 -16.71
CA HIS A 13 34.89 -13.00 -16.36
C HIS A 13 34.85 -12.18 -15.03
N PRO A 14 36.01 -11.89 -14.40
CA PRO A 14 36.08 -11.27 -13.07
C PRO A 14 35.85 -9.76 -13.13
N PHE A 15 34.92 -9.25 -12.31
CA PHE A 15 34.77 -7.82 -12.08
C PHE A 15 35.79 -7.38 -11.03
N GLN A 16 36.71 -6.50 -11.44
CA GLN A 16 37.73 -5.91 -10.57
C GLN A 16 37.08 -5.02 -9.51
N GLU A 17 37.47 -5.21 -8.25
CA GLU A 17 37.25 -4.25 -7.17
C GLU A 17 37.99 -2.94 -7.52
N SER A 18 37.25 -1.88 -7.78
CA SER A 18 37.77 -0.52 -7.66
C SER A 18 37.22 0.10 -6.39
N SER A 19 38.05 0.04 -5.35
CA SER A 19 37.94 0.88 -4.17
C SER A 19 37.95 2.35 -4.58
N ASN A 20 36.82 3.03 -4.44
CA ASN A 20 36.80 4.47 -4.16
C ASN A 20 35.49 4.82 -3.44
N SER A 21 35.64 4.82 -2.13
CA SER A 21 34.77 5.47 -1.16
C SER A 21 34.50 6.92 -1.56
N THR A 22 33.22 7.29 -1.61
CA THR A 22 32.77 8.65 -1.33
C THR A 22 31.64 8.57 -0.31
N TYR A 23 32.04 8.39 0.96
CA TYR A 23 31.20 8.80 2.08
C TYR A 23 30.92 10.30 1.93
N VAL A 24 29.67 10.65 1.64
CA VAL A 24 29.19 12.02 1.78
C VAL A 24 29.03 12.26 3.28
N GLN A 25 30.03 12.89 3.91
CA GLN A 25 29.90 13.47 5.24
C GLN A 25 28.88 14.60 5.17
N LEU A 26 27.67 14.37 5.70
CA LEU A 26 26.74 15.45 6.01
C LEU A 26 27.27 16.14 7.27
N GLN A 27 27.65 17.40 7.10
CA GLN A 27 28.08 18.30 8.17
C GLN A 27 26.94 18.48 9.18
N GLU A 28 27.27 18.32 10.45
CA GLU A 28 26.41 18.67 11.58
C GLU A 28 26.12 20.18 11.55
N THR A 29 24.86 20.55 11.35
CA THR A 29 24.39 21.90 11.65
C THR A 29 23.13 21.83 12.49
N ASN A 30 23.30 22.27 13.74
CA ASN A 30 22.33 22.85 14.67
C ASN A 30 21.25 21.91 15.24
N LYS A 31 21.47 21.55 16.51
CA LYS A 31 20.47 21.11 17.49
C LYS A 31 19.21 21.98 17.37
N ALA A 32 18.11 21.37 16.95
CA ALA A 32 16.78 21.88 17.28
C ALA A 32 16.43 21.42 18.69
N GLU A 33 15.93 22.36 19.47
CA GLU A 33 15.60 22.23 20.89
C GLU A 33 14.54 21.15 21.13
N ASP A 34 14.69 20.49 22.27
CA ASP A 34 13.80 19.50 22.86
C ASP A 34 12.43 20.15 23.11
N GLY A 35 11.57 20.10 22.09
CA GLY A 35 10.17 20.45 22.19
C GLY A 35 9.41 19.27 22.76
N ASP A 36 8.93 19.43 23.99
CA ASP A 36 8.02 18.53 24.70
C ASP A 36 6.75 18.33 23.85
N TYR A 37 6.80 17.38 22.91
CA TYR A 37 5.60 16.85 22.27
C TYR A 37 4.92 16.00 23.32
N GLU A 38 4.02 16.66 24.05
CA GLU A 38 3.03 16.05 24.91
C GLU A 38 2.50 14.81 24.18
N ARG A 39 2.86 13.64 24.72
CA ARG A 39 2.40 12.36 24.20
C ARG A 39 0.88 12.41 24.32
N ILE A 40 0.19 12.70 23.22
CA ILE A 40 -1.27 12.52 23.14
C ILE A 40 -1.50 11.01 23.18
N VAL A 41 -1.45 10.45 24.39
CA VAL A 41 -1.99 9.14 24.70
C VAL A 41 -3.47 9.30 24.45
N SER A 42 -3.97 8.71 23.37
CA SER A 42 -5.41 8.68 23.14
C SER A 42 -6.05 8.00 24.36
N PRO A 43 -7.11 8.56 24.96
CA PRO A 43 -7.82 7.98 26.12
C PRO A 43 -8.38 6.56 25.91
N LEU A 44 -8.17 5.97 24.73
CA LEU A 44 -8.63 4.66 24.31
C LEU A 44 -7.68 3.51 24.68
N GLU A 45 -6.47 3.78 25.20
CA GLU A 45 -5.55 2.70 25.63
C GLU A 45 -6.01 1.98 26.92
N GLU A 46 -7.02 2.50 27.64
CA GLU A 46 -7.54 1.89 28.87
C GLU A 46 -9.04 1.49 28.81
N CYS A 47 -9.77 1.80 27.73
CA CYS A 47 -11.21 1.49 27.63
C CYS A 47 -11.51 0.29 26.71
N ASP A 48 -12.18 -0.73 27.24
CA ASP A 48 -12.80 -1.78 26.42
C ASP A 48 -14.04 -1.23 25.69
N ILE A 49 -13.84 -0.78 24.46
CA ILE A 49 -14.90 -0.24 23.60
C ILE A 49 -15.90 -1.30 23.10
N PHE A 50 -15.63 -2.59 23.32
CA PHE A 50 -16.45 -3.69 22.81
C PHE A 50 -17.50 -4.20 23.82
N THR A 51 -17.38 -3.81 25.08
CA THR A 51 -18.32 -4.18 26.15
C THR A 51 -19.21 -2.99 26.52
N GLY A 52 -20.53 -3.13 26.37
CA GLY A 52 -21.46 -2.00 26.50
C GLY A 52 -22.90 -2.37 26.17
N GLU A 53 -23.69 -1.35 25.83
CA GLU A 53 -25.10 -1.51 25.46
C GLU A 53 -25.50 -0.63 24.27
N TRP A 54 -26.56 -1.04 23.58
CA TRP A 54 -27.21 -0.23 22.55
C TRP A 54 -28.16 0.77 23.19
N VAL A 55 -27.92 2.05 22.94
CA VAL A 55 -28.74 3.15 23.45
C VAL A 55 -29.48 3.78 22.28
N PHE A 56 -30.81 3.93 22.43
CA PHE A 56 -31.61 4.63 21.42
C PHE A 56 -31.28 6.13 21.45
N ASP A 57 -30.86 6.64 20.32
CA ASP A 57 -30.51 8.03 20.10
C ASP A 57 -31.62 8.71 19.30
N ASN A 58 -32.35 9.64 19.92
CA ASN A 58 -33.48 10.33 19.31
C ASN A 58 -33.04 11.43 18.32
N GLY A 59 -32.02 11.16 17.50
CA GLY A 59 -31.48 12.08 16.49
C GLY A 59 -30.49 13.11 17.02
N SER A 60 -29.88 12.89 18.19
CA SER A 60 -28.85 13.78 18.73
C SER A 60 -27.48 13.57 18.09
N SER A 61 -27.14 12.34 17.67
CA SER A 61 -25.91 12.01 16.95
C SER A 61 -26.07 10.98 15.83
N HIS A 62 -27.08 10.09 15.89
CA HIS A 62 -27.31 9.02 14.92
C HIS A 62 -28.61 9.17 14.11
N PRO A 63 -28.63 8.77 12.83
CA PRO A 63 -27.49 8.27 12.06
C PRO A 63 -26.46 9.36 11.77
N LEU A 64 -25.20 8.95 11.62
CA LEU A 64 -24.08 9.87 11.37
C LEU A 64 -24.17 10.54 9.99
N TYR A 65 -24.85 9.92 9.03
CA TYR A 65 -25.17 10.45 7.70
C TYR A 65 -26.50 9.85 7.22
N LYS A 66 -27.18 10.51 6.28
CA LYS A 66 -28.36 9.92 5.62
C LYS A 66 -27.94 9.19 4.35
N GLU A 67 -28.68 8.13 4.01
CA GLU A 67 -28.42 7.31 2.82
C GLU A 67 -28.33 8.16 1.54
N ASP A 68 -29.22 9.15 1.39
CA ASP A 68 -29.26 10.05 0.22
C ASP A 68 -28.10 11.07 0.18
N ASP A 69 -27.40 11.30 1.30
CA ASP A 69 -26.29 12.25 1.39
C ASP A 69 -24.96 11.65 0.91
N CYS A 70 -24.89 10.33 0.64
CA CYS A 70 -23.64 9.63 0.29
C CYS A 70 -23.73 8.99 -1.11
N GLU A 71 -23.20 9.68 -2.12
CA GLU A 71 -23.25 9.27 -3.54
C GLU A 71 -22.46 7.98 -3.86
N PHE A 72 -21.57 7.57 -2.96
CA PHE A 72 -20.74 6.37 -3.13
C PHE A 72 -21.45 5.08 -2.72
N LEU A 73 -22.62 5.16 -2.08
CA LEU A 73 -23.39 3.98 -1.70
C LEU A 73 -23.91 3.28 -2.96
N THR A 74 -23.50 2.02 -3.12
CA THR A 74 -24.02 1.16 -4.19
C THR A 74 -25.45 0.70 -3.87
N ASP A 75 -26.22 0.33 -4.90
CA ASP A 75 -27.59 -0.17 -4.72
C ASP A 75 -27.68 -1.42 -3.82
N MET A 76 -26.57 -2.14 -3.58
CA MET A 76 -26.54 -3.26 -2.65
C MET A 76 -26.84 -2.86 -1.20
N VAL A 77 -26.52 -1.62 -0.81
CA VAL A 77 -26.54 -1.17 0.59
C VAL A 77 -27.56 -0.07 0.89
N THR A 78 -28.22 0.48 -0.13
CA THR A 78 -29.22 1.56 0.00
C THR A 78 -30.59 1.00 0.37
N CYS A 79 -30.74 0.57 1.64
CA CYS A 79 -31.93 -0.15 2.10
C CYS A 79 -33.21 0.67 2.02
N LEU A 80 -33.17 1.97 2.33
CA LEU A 80 -34.34 2.84 2.25
C LEU A 80 -34.75 3.03 0.79
N LYS A 81 -33.79 3.32 -0.10
CA LYS A 81 -33.99 3.39 -1.55
C LYS A 81 -34.53 2.09 -2.13
N ASN A 82 -34.11 0.95 -1.58
CA ASN A 82 -34.55 -0.39 -1.97
C ASN A 82 -35.93 -0.78 -1.38
N GLY A 83 -36.60 0.12 -0.66
CA GLY A 83 -37.98 -0.05 -0.22
C GLY A 83 -38.15 -0.56 1.22
N ARG A 84 -37.11 -0.53 2.06
CA ARG A 84 -37.26 -0.83 3.49
C ARG A 84 -38.06 0.29 4.18
N PRO A 85 -39.22 0.00 4.81
CA PRO A 85 -40.08 1.03 5.35
C PRO A 85 -39.65 1.54 6.73
N GLU A 86 -38.98 0.71 7.55
CA GLU A 86 -38.54 1.10 8.88
C GLU A 86 -37.14 1.73 8.87
N SER A 87 -36.99 2.91 9.48
CA SER A 87 -35.71 3.62 9.61
C SER A 87 -35.18 3.70 11.06
N LEU A 88 -35.95 3.23 12.05
CA LEU A 88 -35.55 3.31 13.47
C LEU A 88 -34.25 2.56 13.78
N TYR A 89 -33.87 1.58 12.96
CA TYR A 89 -32.59 0.87 13.10
C TYR A 89 -31.38 1.81 12.97
N GLN A 90 -31.53 2.93 12.27
CA GLN A 90 -30.48 3.93 12.07
C GLN A 90 -30.24 4.80 13.31
N LYS A 91 -31.13 4.72 14.31
CA LYS A 91 -31.15 5.59 15.50
C LYS A 91 -30.54 4.94 16.75
N TRP A 92 -29.81 3.86 16.61
CA TRP A 92 -29.15 3.21 17.74
C TRP A 92 -27.66 3.55 17.75
N ARG A 93 -27.13 3.94 18.92
CA ARG A 93 -25.70 4.15 19.14
C ARG A 93 -25.16 3.15 20.16
N TRP A 94 -23.90 2.75 19.99
CA TRP A 94 -23.21 1.93 20.96
C TRP A 94 -22.64 2.80 22.10
N GLN A 95 -22.86 2.39 23.35
CA GLN A 95 -22.30 3.01 24.53
C GLN A 95 -21.41 1.98 25.25
N PRO A 96 -20.07 2.11 25.16
CA PRO A 96 -19.18 1.32 26.00
C PRO A 96 -19.47 1.56 27.49
N ARG A 97 -19.20 0.54 28.31
CA ARG A 97 -19.48 0.57 29.75
C ARG A 97 -18.66 1.62 30.49
N ASP A 98 -17.37 1.68 30.17
CA ASP A 98 -16.37 2.41 30.97
C ASP A 98 -15.90 3.71 30.31
N CYS A 99 -16.39 4.00 29.10
CA CYS A 99 -16.10 5.26 28.42
C CYS A 99 -17.19 5.62 27.40
N SER A 100 -17.14 6.84 26.89
CA SER A 100 -17.98 7.28 25.78
C SER A 100 -17.16 7.33 24.50
N LEU A 101 -17.75 6.83 23.40
CA LEU A 101 -17.16 7.03 22.09
C LEU A 101 -17.15 8.53 21.75
N PRO A 102 -16.10 9.03 21.07
CA PRO A 102 -16.06 10.41 20.60
C PRO A 102 -17.31 10.73 19.76
N ASN A 103 -17.89 11.91 19.98
CA ASN A 103 -19.06 12.34 19.24
C ASN A 103 -18.63 12.75 17.82
N ASN A 104 -18.71 11.83 16.87
CA ASN A 104 -18.40 12.09 15.46
C ASN A 104 -19.57 12.79 14.74
N GLY A 105 -20.25 13.73 15.42
CA GLY A 105 -21.06 14.71 14.69
C GLY A 105 -20.14 15.31 13.64
N ALA A 106 -20.50 15.19 12.35
CA ALA A 106 -19.63 15.36 11.19
C ALA A 106 -18.95 16.74 11.11
N THR A 107 -17.98 16.96 11.98
CA THR A 107 -16.99 18.03 12.02
C THR A 107 -15.72 17.34 12.48
N ASP A 108 -14.81 17.18 11.52
CA ASP A 108 -13.49 16.55 11.58
C ASP A 108 -13.50 15.02 11.64
N SER A 109 -13.72 14.38 10.48
CA SER A 109 -12.84 13.25 10.16
C SER A 109 -11.43 13.80 10.32
N VAL A 110 -10.69 13.35 11.32
CA VAL A 110 -9.26 13.67 11.38
C VAL A 110 -8.67 12.90 10.21
N ASP A 111 -8.63 13.56 9.06
CA ASP A 111 -7.95 13.08 7.86
C ASP A 111 -6.47 13.01 8.24
N ILE A 112 -6.05 11.84 8.72
CA ILE A 112 -4.64 11.59 8.99
C ILE A 112 -3.97 11.50 7.62
N ASP A 113 -3.04 12.43 7.38
CA ASP A 113 -2.22 12.42 6.17
C ASP A 113 -1.64 11.01 5.95
N GLN A 114 -1.72 10.53 4.70
CA GLN A 114 -1.31 9.18 4.36
C GLN A 114 0.15 8.89 4.77
N ASN A 115 1.05 9.87 4.68
CA ASN A 115 2.45 9.69 5.06
C ASN A 115 2.60 9.58 6.57
N VAL A 116 1.83 10.37 7.33
CA VAL A 116 1.79 10.28 8.81
C VAL A 116 1.25 8.92 9.25
N ALA A 117 0.15 8.47 8.65
CA ALA A 117 -0.44 7.16 8.96
C ALA A 117 0.52 6.02 8.64
N TYR A 118 1.16 6.07 7.46
CA TYR A 118 2.12 5.06 7.03
C TYR A 118 3.38 5.04 7.90
N GLU A 119 3.92 6.20 8.26
CA GLU A 119 5.08 6.29 9.17
C GLU A 119 4.76 5.69 10.54
N ARG A 120 3.60 6.02 11.13
CA ARG A 120 3.15 5.46 12.40
C ARG A 120 3.03 3.95 12.33
N ALA A 121 2.36 3.43 11.29
CA ALA A 121 2.21 1.99 11.09
C ALA A 121 3.56 1.29 10.95
N LEU A 122 4.48 1.86 10.18
CA LEU A 122 5.77 1.25 9.91
C LEU A 122 6.70 1.30 11.13
N LYS A 123 6.66 2.37 11.93
CA LYS A 123 7.38 2.43 13.21
C LYS A 123 6.85 1.40 14.21
N SER A 124 5.54 1.21 14.28
CA SER A 124 4.94 0.17 15.13
C SER A 124 5.37 -1.24 14.70
N TRP A 125 5.38 -1.52 13.40
CA TRP A 125 5.92 -2.77 12.86
C TRP A 125 7.40 -2.95 13.16
N ALA A 126 8.22 -1.91 12.94
CA ALA A 126 9.66 -1.96 13.20
C ALA A 126 9.96 -2.26 14.68
N LYS A 127 9.26 -1.60 15.60
CA LYS A 127 9.35 -1.89 17.04
C LYS A 127 8.99 -3.34 17.35
N TRP A 128 7.89 -3.84 16.78
CA TRP A 128 7.49 -5.24 16.97
C TRP A 128 8.57 -6.21 16.47
N VAL A 129 9.18 -5.94 15.31
CA VAL A 129 10.27 -6.77 14.77
C VAL A 129 11.46 -6.79 15.74
N GLU A 130 11.88 -5.64 16.25
CA GLU A 130 12.99 -5.55 17.22
C GLU A 130 12.73 -6.29 18.53
N GLU A 131 11.48 -6.33 18.99
CA GLU A 131 11.10 -6.97 20.25
C GLU A 131 10.86 -8.49 20.11
N ASN A 132 10.52 -8.98 18.90
CA ASN A 132 10.00 -10.34 18.72
C ASN A 132 10.81 -11.23 17.76
N VAL A 133 11.72 -10.68 16.95
CA VAL A 133 12.45 -11.45 15.95
C VAL A 133 13.88 -11.77 16.42
N ASP A 134 14.19 -13.07 16.53
CA ASP A 134 15.56 -13.56 16.68
C ASP A 134 16.29 -13.53 15.32
N SER A 135 17.21 -12.58 15.18
CA SER A 135 17.98 -12.36 13.95
C SER A 135 18.97 -13.48 13.63
N ASN A 136 19.28 -14.36 14.58
CA ASN A 136 20.12 -15.55 14.33
C ASN A 136 19.33 -16.67 13.65
N ARG A 137 18.00 -16.64 13.72
CA ARG A 137 17.12 -17.69 13.18
C ARG A 137 16.23 -17.22 12.05
N THR A 138 15.94 -15.93 11.99
CA THR A 138 14.95 -15.36 11.08
C THR A 138 15.55 -14.22 10.28
N SER A 139 15.45 -14.31 8.95
CA SER A 139 15.73 -13.19 8.06
C SER A 139 14.43 -12.45 7.75
N VAL A 140 14.43 -11.12 7.97
CA VAL A 140 13.28 -10.27 7.65
C VAL A 140 13.52 -9.59 6.32
N PHE A 141 12.47 -9.54 5.49
CA PHE A 141 12.47 -8.92 4.18
C PHE A 141 11.35 -7.89 4.13
N PHE A 142 11.62 -6.74 3.51
CA PHE A 142 10.62 -5.72 3.25
C PHE A 142 10.62 -5.39 1.76
N SER A 143 9.49 -5.64 1.11
CA SER A 143 9.30 -5.24 -0.29
C SER A 143 8.89 -3.78 -0.36
N SER A 144 9.60 -3.03 -1.19
CA SER A 144 9.20 -1.67 -1.52
C SER A 144 7.89 -1.66 -2.33
N MET A 145 7.37 -0.45 -2.58
CA MET A 145 6.07 -0.24 -3.21
C MET A 145 5.98 -0.84 -4.62
N SER A 146 4.92 -1.59 -4.90
CA SER A 146 4.52 -1.93 -6.27
C SER A 146 3.85 -0.70 -6.91
N PRO A 147 4.33 -0.21 -8.06
CA PRO A 147 3.76 0.95 -8.73
C PRO A 147 2.43 0.61 -9.42
N THR A 148 1.73 1.66 -9.83
CA THR A 148 0.50 1.58 -10.65
C THR A 148 0.76 2.26 -12.00
N HIS A 149 -0.06 1.96 -13.00
CA HIS A 149 0.00 2.61 -14.32
C HIS A 149 -1.37 3.17 -14.72
N MET A 150 -1.96 3.94 -13.81
CA MET A 150 -3.33 4.46 -13.93
C MET A 150 -3.43 5.78 -14.70
N ASN A 151 -2.38 6.60 -14.69
CA ASN A 151 -2.47 7.95 -15.19
C ASN A 151 -2.13 8.03 -16.68
N ARG A 152 -3.01 8.68 -17.46
CA ARG A 152 -2.81 8.94 -18.89
C ARG A 152 -1.67 9.90 -19.19
N PHE A 153 -1.26 10.71 -18.22
CA PHE A 153 -0.21 11.72 -18.40
C PHE A 153 1.20 11.14 -18.33
N ASP A 154 1.35 9.88 -17.89
CA ASP A 154 2.65 9.21 -17.73
C ASP A 154 3.30 8.83 -19.08
N TRP A 155 2.53 8.88 -20.19
CA TRP A 155 2.89 8.25 -21.47
C TRP A 155 3.37 9.23 -22.54
N ASN A 156 3.48 10.53 -22.20
CA ASN A 156 3.72 11.62 -23.15
C ASN A 156 2.75 11.60 -24.37
N ASN A 157 1.57 10.98 -24.20
CA ASN A 157 0.58 10.77 -25.26
C ASN A 157 -0.83 10.66 -24.64
N THR A 158 -1.69 11.63 -24.94
CA THR A 158 -3.04 11.76 -24.38
C THR A 158 -4.03 10.73 -24.89
N ASN A 159 -3.70 9.98 -25.95
CA ASN A 159 -4.57 8.94 -26.52
C ASN A 159 -4.44 7.59 -25.80
N ARG A 160 -3.53 7.50 -24.82
CA ARG A 160 -3.29 6.28 -24.03
C ARG A 160 -4.33 6.16 -22.91
N VAL A 161 -4.83 4.96 -22.69
CA VAL A 161 -5.84 4.66 -21.67
C VAL A 161 -5.20 3.80 -20.58
N LYS A 162 -4.77 4.41 -19.47
CA LYS A 162 -4.08 3.72 -18.37
C LYS A 162 -2.92 2.84 -18.92
N CYS A 163 -2.83 1.58 -18.48
CA CYS A 163 -1.94 0.54 -19.00
C CYS A 163 -2.52 -0.28 -20.16
N TRP A 164 -3.71 0.06 -20.66
CA TRP A 164 -4.35 -0.73 -21.71
C TRP A 164 -3.61 -0.62 -23.04
N ASN A 165 -3.45 -1.77 -23.70
CA ASN A 165 -2.77 -1.92 -24.99
C ASN A 165 -1.26 -1.56 -24.98
N GLU A 166 -0.66 -1.58 -23.79
CA GLU A 166 0.77 -1.45 -23.61
C GLU A 166 1.41 -2.83 -23.64
N THR A 167 2.31 -3.07 -24.59
CA THR A 167 2.84 -4.41 -24.90
C THR A 167 4.35 -4.51 -24.76
N SER A 168 5.00 -3.43 -24.30
CA SER A 168 6.43 -3.40 -24.04
C SER A 168 6.74 -2.46 -22.87
N PRO A 169 7.82 -2.72 -22.11
CA PRO A 169 8.29 -1.82 -21.05
C PRO A 169 8.55 -0.39 -21.57
N PHE A 170 8.70 0.57 -20.65
CA PHE A 170 9.27 1.87 -21.00
C PHE A 170 10.67 1.65 -21.61
N PRO A 171 11.02 2.36 -22.69
CA PRO A 171 12.40 2.37 -23.15
C PRO A 171 13.30 2.99 -22.07
N ASN A 172 14.62 2.79 -22.18
CA ASN A 172 15.59 3.28 -21.19
C ASN A 172 15.62 4.83 -21.16
N ILE A 173 14.67 5.42 -20.45
CA ILE A 173 14.50 6.86 -20.24
C ILE A 173 15.01 7.19 -18.84
N SER A 174 15.70 8.31 -18.72
CA SER A 174 16.35 8.78 -17.49
C SER A 174 15.38 9.10 -16.35
N ARG A 175 14.12 9.41 -16.64
CA ARG A 175 13.11 9.72 -15.62
C ARG A 175 11.73 9.22 -16.05
N ILE A 176 11.11 8.42 -15.17
CA ILE A 176 9.75 7.90 -15.29
C ILE A 176 9.04 8.33 -14.02
N ASP A 177 7.85 8.91 -14.17
CA ASP A 177 6.96 9.24 -13.07
C ASP A 177 5.59 8.67 -13.42
N VAL A 178 5.15 7.69 -12.62
CA VAL A 178 3.85 6.99 -12.76
C VAL A 178 2.97 7.22 -11.54
N GLY A 179 3.24 8.30 -10.80
CA GLY A 179 2.48 8.65 -9.59
C GLY A 179 2.84 7.85 -8.34
N THR A 180 3.95 7.11 -8.35
CA THR A 180 4.46 6.45 -7.14
C THR A 180 4.75 7.49 -6.06
N ASN A 181 4.12 7.36 -4.89
CA ASN A 181 4.36 8.27 -3.77
C ASN A 181 5.80 8.08 -3.21
N ARG A 182 6.71 8.95 -3.62
CA ARG A 182 8.13 8.92 -3.22
C ARG A 182 8.34 9.22 -1.74
N GLN A 183 7.41 9.93 -1.10
CA GLN A 183 7.49 10.22 0.32
C GLN A 183 7.31 8.95 1.14
N LEU A 184 6.31 8.12 0.81
CA LEU A 184 6.12 6.81 1.46
C LEU A 184 7.33 5.88 1.26
N PHE A 185 7.90 5.87 0.06
CA PHE A 185 9.11 5.11 -0.22
C PHE A 185 10.27 5.57 0.67
N THR A 186 10.49 6.88 0.78
CA THR A 186 11.55 7.48 1.61
C THR A 186 11.31 7.19 3.08
N THR A 187 10.07 7.31 3.57
CA THR A 187 9.68 6.93 4.92
C THR A 187 10.01 5.46 5.20
N ALA A 188 9.73 4.57 4.25
CA ALA A 188 10.05 3.15 4.41
C ALA A 188 11.55 2.91 4.54
N VAL A 189 12.36 3.52 3.66
CA VAL A 189 13.81 3.43 3.72
C VAL A 189 14.35 3.97 5.04
N ASN A 190 13.89 5.14 5.48
CA ASN A 190 14.36 5.77 6.72
C ASN A 190 14.04 4.92 7.96
N VAL A 191 12.81 4.41 8.07
CA VAL A 191 12.44 3.54 9.19
C VAL A 191 13.30 2.28 9.19
N ILE A 192 13.43 1.60 8.05
CA ILE A 192 14.22 0.37 7.93
C ILE A 192 15.70 0.60 8.27
N GLN A 193 16.30 1.70 7.79
CA GLN A 193 17.69 2.04 8.07
C GLN A 193 17.94 2.40 9.54
N SER A 194 16.91 2.87 10.26
CA SER A 194 16.99 3.17 11.69
C SER A 194 16.84 1.95 12.60
N MET A 195 16.45 0.79 12.04
CA MET A 195 16.25 -0.43 12.82
C MET A 195 17.59 -1.03 13.27
N LYS A 196 17.60 -1.62 14.47
CA LYS A 196 18.75 -2.34 15.04
C LYS A 196 18.95 -3.71 14.40
N ILE A 197 17.87 -4.33 13.93
CA ILE A 197 17.92 -5.65 13.26
C ILE A 197 18.19 -5.45 11.77
N PRO A 198 19.22 -6.10 11.19
CA PRO A 198 19.53 -5.98 9.78
C PRO A 198 18.43 -6.62 8.91
N LEU A 199 17.72 -5.79 8.17
CA LEU A 199 16.65 -6.18 7.28
C LEU A 199 17.08 -6.11 5.81
N HIS A 200 16.53 -7.00 5.00
CA HIS A 200 16.72 -7.01 3.56
C HIS A 200 15.63 -6.22 2.84
N PHE A 201 16.00 -5.09 2.25
CA PHE A 201 15.07 -4.28 1.49
C PHE A 201 15.03 -4.71 0.02
N LEU A 202 13.91 -5.29 -0.41
CA LEU A 202 13.66 -5.58 -1.82
C LEU A 202 13.18 -4.32 -2.51
N ASN A 203 14.12 -3.56 -3.06
CA ASN A 203 13.82 -2.34 -3.82
C ASN A 203 13.28 -2.68 -5.23
N ILE A 204 12.02 -3.09 -5.29
CA ILE A 204 11.32 -3.46 -6.53
C ILE A 204 10.68 -2.26 -7.23
N THR A 205 10.59 -1.09 -6.59
CA THR A 205 9.75 0.01 -7.08
C THR A 205 10.24 0.53 -8.43
N ARG A 206 11.51 0.92 -8.53
CA ARG A 206 12.02 1.58 -9.75
C ARG A 206 12.00 0.66 -10.96
N LEU A 207 12.43 -0.60 -10.82
CA LEU A 207 12.40 -1.56 -11.93
C LEU A 207 10.96 -1.87 -12.36
N SER A 208 10.01 -1.85 -11.43
CA SER A 208 8.60 -2.15 -11.71
C SER A 208 7.91 -1.00 -12.43
N GLU A 209 8.36 0.25 -12.24
CA GLU A 209 7.86 1.43 -12.96
C GLU A 209 8.14 1.36 -14.46
N TYR A 210 9.13 0.57 -14.89
CA TYR A 210 9.36 0.35 -16.33
C TYR A 210 8.32 -0.58 -16.95
N ARG A 211 7.61 -1.39 -16.16
CA ARG A 211 6.85 -2.56 -16.64
C ARG A 211 5.38 -2.29 -16.90
N LYS A 212 5.08 -1.16 -17.54
CA LYS A 212 3.76 -0.79 -18.06
C LYS A 212 2.99 -1.90 -18.78
N ASP A 213 3.71 -2.83 -19.40
CA ASP A 213 3.23 -3.97 -20.20
C ASP A 213 2.70 -5.15 -19.39
N ALA A 214 3.04 -5.25 -18.10
CA ALA A 214 2.89 -6.48 -17.33
C ALA A 214 1.61 -6.55 -16.48
N HIS A 215 0.76 -5.53 -16.54
CA HIS A 215 -0.50 -5.49 -15.78
C HIS A 215 -1.58 -6.41 -16.36
N THR A 216 -2.53 -6.82 -15.51
CA THR A 216 -3.68 -7.63 -15.92
C THR A 216 -4.63 -6.89 -16.88
N SER A 217 -4.70 -5.57 -16.80
CA SER A 217 -5.52 -4.73 -17.68
C SER A 217 -6.98 -5.20 -17.72
N ILE A 218 -7.57 -5.36 -18.91
CA ILE A 218 -8.93 -5.87 -19.12
C ILE A 218 -9.06 -7.41 -19.01
N TYR A 219 -7.99 -8.09 -18.60
CA TYR A 219 -7.97 -9.55 -18.38
C TYR A 219 -8.09 -9.92 -16.91
N ALA A 220 -8.25 -8.93 -16.02
CA ALA A 220 -8.54 -9.14 -14.61
C ALA A 220 -9.88 -9.86 -14.38
N ALA A 221 -9.98 -10.52 -13.23
CA ALA A 221 -11.18 -11.23 -12.79
C ALA A 221 -11.65 -10.73 -11.42
N PRO A 222 -12.13 -9.47 -11.30
CA PRO A 222 -12.61 -8.94 -10.02
C PRO A 222 -13.75 -9.83 -9.49
N GLY A 223 -13.64 -10.26 -8.22
CA GLY A 223 -14.60 -11.19 -7.63
C GLY A 223 -14.61 -12.60 -8.26
N GLY A 224 -13.51 -12.99 -8.93
CA GLY A 224 -13.33 -14.33 -9.51
C GLY A 224 -14.03 -14.55 -10.85
N LYS A 225 -14.63 -13.51 -11.45
CA LYS A 225 -15.30 -13.59 -12.76
C LYS A 225 -14.58 -12.72 -13.78
N LEU A 226 -14.34 -13.29 -14.96
CA LEU A 226 -13.78 -12.53 -16.09
C LEU A 226 -14.74 -11.41 -16.51
N LEU A 227 -14.16 -10.28 -16.91
CA LEU A 227 -14.91 -9.19 -17.51
C LEU A 227 -15.68 -9.64 -18.76
N THR A 228 -16.91 -9.16 -18.90
CA THR A 228 -17.73 -9.38 -20.10
C THR A 228 -17.14 -8.67 -21.32
N GLN A 229 -17.58 -9.02 -22.52
CA GLN A 229 -17.11 -8.33 -23.73
C GLN A 229 -17.46 -6.84 -23.72
N GLU A 230 -18.61 -6.47 -23.16
CA GLU A 230 -19.03 -5.08 -22.96
C GLU A 230 -18.08 -4.35 -22.00
N GLN A 231 -17.74 -4.96 -20.86
CA GLN A 231 -16.79 -4.37 -19.92
C GLN A 231 -15.39 -4.24 -20.52
N LYS A 232 -14.92 -5.25 -21.27
CA LYS A 232 -13.64 -5.20 -21.98
C LYS A 232 -13.58 -4.11 -23.04
N SER A 233 -14.73 -3.68 -23.57
CA SER A 233 -14.82 -2.60 -24.55
C SER A 233 -14.66 -1.20 -23.93
N ASP A 234 -14.66 -1.09 -22.59
CA ASP A 234 -14.36 0.15 -21.85
C ASP A 234 -13.14 -0.01 -20.91
N PRO A 235 -11.91 -0.01 -21.45
CA PRO A 235 -10.69 -0.10 -20.65
C PRO A 235 -10.49 1.09 -19.70
N ALA A 236 -11.06 2.26 -20.02
CA ALA A 236 -10.94 3.44 -19.16
C ALA A 236 -11.57 3.17 -17.79
N ARG A 237 -12.69 2.45 -17.76
CA ARG A 237 -13.34 2.02 -16.53
C ARG A 237 -12.79 0.72 -15.97
N TYR A 238 -12.55 -0.28 -16.82
CA TYR A 238 -12.34 -1.67 -16.36
C TYR A 238 -10.91 -2.18 -16.42
N ALA A 239 -9.95 -1.47 -17.01
CA ALA A 239 -8.55 -1.91 -16.98
C ALA A 239 -7.99 -1.82 -15.55
N ASP A 240 -7.51 -2.96 -15.06
CA ASP A 240 -6.75 -3.09 -13.83
C ASP A 240 -5.26 -2.85 -14.10
N CYS A 241 -4.78 -1.68 -13.67
CA CYS A 241 -3.37 -1.28 -13.77
C CYS A 241 -2.71 -1.22 -12.39
N LEU A 242 -3.18 -2.08 -11.47
CA LEU A 242 -2.66 -2.29 -10.12
C LEU A 242 -2.03 -3.69 -10.02
N HIS A 243 -2.75 -4.71 -10.49
CA HIS A 243 -2.31 -6.11 -10.42
C HIS A 243 -1.53 -6.54 -11.65
N TRP A 244 -0.70 -7.58 -11.49
CA TRP A 244 0.24 -8.08 -12.49
C TRP A 244 -0.19 -9.43 -13.04
N CYS A 245 0.07 -9.67 -14.33
CA CYS A 245 -0.05 -10.98 -14.93
C CYS A 245 0.98 -11.96 -14.33
N LEU A 246 0.63 -13.24 -14.31
CA LEU A 246 1.52 -14.35 -14.01
C LEU A 246 1.48 -15.37 -15.16
N PRO A 247 2.63 -15.87 -15.66
CA PRO A 247 3.99 -15.42 -15.32
C PRO A 247 4.23 -13.96 -15.72
N GLY A 248 5.10 -13.25 -15.01
CA GLY A 248 5.30 -11.81 -15.19
C GLY A 248 6.24 -11.16 -14.18
N LEU A 249 6.05 -9.86 -13.96
CA LEU A 249 6.92 -9.04 -13.09
C LEU A 249 7.11 -9.61 -11.67
N PRO A 250 6.09 -10.15 -10.98
CA PRO A 250 6.28 -10.75 -9.66
C PRO A 250 7.27 -11.92 -9.63
N ASP A 251 7.50 -12.60 -10.75
CA ASP A 251 8.51 -13.66 -10.84
C ASP A 251 9.92 -13.08 -10.64
N THR A 252 10.21 -11.91 -11.22
CA THR A 252 11.48 -11.19 -10.98
C THR A 252 11.65 -10.76 -9.52
N TRP A 253 10.57 -10.37 -8.84
CA TRP A 253 10.64 -10.04 -7.41
C TRP A 253 10.99 -11.29 -6.58
N ASN A 254 10.42 -12.44 -6.94
CA ASN A 254 10.72 -13.72 -6.31
C ASN A 254 12.16 -14.18 -6.61
N GLU A 255 12.68 -13.93 -7.81
CA GLU A 255 14.10 -14.18 -8.14
C GLU A 255 15.03 -13.34 -7.25
N MET A 256 14.71 -12.07 -7.00
CA MET A 256 15.47 -11.21 -6.09
C MET A 256 15.39 -11.69 -4.64
N LEU A 257 14.19 -12.10 -4.18
CA LEU A 257 14.02 -12.69 -2.87
C LEU A 257 14.86 -13.97 -2.72
N PHE A 258 14.77 -14.86 -3.71
CA PHE A 258 15.53 -16.11 -3.73
C PHE A 258 17.04 -15.85 -3.70
N ALA A 259 17.53 -14.89 -4.49
CA ALA A 259 18.92 -14.45 -4.44
C ALA A 259 19.32 -14.01 -3.03
N LEU A 260 18.54 -13.13 -2.38
CA LEU A 260 18.86 -12.64 -1.02
C LEU A 260 18.83 -13.75 0.05
N ILE A 261 18.02 -14.79 -0.16
CA ILE A 261 18.00 -15.99 0.69
C ILE A 261 19.25 -16.83 0.46
N MET A 262 19.59 -17.12 -0.80
CA MET A 262 20.69 -18.01 -1.16
C MET A 262 22.07 -17.39 -0.92
N TYR A 263 22.26 -16.10 -1.17
CA TYR A 263 23.55 -15.42 -0.95
C TYR A 263 23.83 -15.14 0.55
N ARG A 264 22.98 -15.62 1.47
CA ARG A 264 23.21 -15.60 2.93
C ARG A 264 23.76 -16.91 3.51
N THR A 265 23.92 -17.98 2.70
CA THR A 265 24.72 -19.17 3.08
C THR A 265 26.18 -18.96 2.75
#